data_AF-S4PA41-F1
#
_entry.id   AF-S4PA41-F1
#
_cell.length_a   1.000
_cell.length_b   1.000
_cell.length_c   1.000
_cell.angle_alpha   90.00
_cell.angle_beta   90.00
_cell.angle_gamma   90.00
#
_symmetry.space_group_name_H-M   'P 1'
#
loop_
_entity.id
_entity.type
_entity.pdbx_description
1 polymer ?
#
loop_
_entity_poly.entity_id
_entity_poly.type
_entity_poly.pdbx_seq_one_letter_code
_entity_poly.pdbx_strand_id
1 'polypeptide(L)'
;MLKKLKLDIMENNKTIDKVENMTNTDPEHLVKSLEAFRQLVNDKLTQKIDDDGNIEDYNIEDELTSSEDEERPSNCGSPKKRKT
;
A
#
# COMPACT_ATOMS: atom_id res chain seq x y z
N MET A 1 1.94 3.90 -60.30
CA MET A 1 2.53 4.51 -59.08
C MET A 1 1.49 4.43 -57.97
N LEU A 2 1.71 3.61 -56.93
CA LEU A 2 0.80 3.58 -55.78
C LEU A 2 1.04 4.81 -54.90
N LYS A 3 -0.02 5.52 -54.53
CA LYS A 3 0.02 6.59 -53.54
C LYS A 3 0.02 5.96 -52.14
N LYS A 4 0.87 6.45 -51.24
CA LYS A 4 0.91 6.00 -49.85
C LYS A 4 -0.33 6.55 -49.13
N LEU A 5 -1.15 5.68 -48.54
CA LEU A 5 -2.21 6.10 -47.61
C LEU A 5 -1.54 6.51 -46.29
N LYS A 6 -1.91 7.67 -45.75
CA LYS A 6 -1.53 8.10 -44.40
C LYS A 6 -2.79 8.08 -43.54
N LEU A 7 -2.75 7.35 -42.43
CA LEU A 7 -3.79 7.37 -41.40
C LEU A 7 -3.35 8.38 -40.34
N ASP A 8 -4.16 9.42 -40.16
CA ASP A 8 -3.96 10.46 -39.14
C ASP A 8 -5.01 10.28 -38.04
N ILE A 9 -4.58 10.38 -36.78
CA ILE A 9 -5.47 10.35 -35.61
C ILE A 9 -5.71 11.80 -35.17
N MET A 10 -6.98 12.19 -35.05
CA MET A 10 -7.38 13.57 -34.73
C MET A 10 -8.29 13.61 -33.49
N GLU A 11 -8.10 14.62 -32.65
CA GLU A 11 -9.01 14.97 -31.55
C GLU A 11 -9.15 16.51 -31.51
N ASN A 12 -10.37 17.03 -31.38
CA ASN A 12 -10.66 18.47 -31.30
C ASN A 12 -9.96 19.31 -32.41
N ASN A 13 -9.99 18.81 -33.66
CA ASN A 13 -9.37 19.42 -34.84
C ASN A 13 -7.84 19.58 -34.78
N LYS A 14 -7.15 18.82 -33.91
CA LYS A 14 -5.70 18.74 -33.87
C LYS A 14 -5.24 17.32 -34.18
N THR A 15 -4.21 17.21 -35.00
CA THR A 15 -3.54 15.92 -35.27
C THR A 15 -2.73 15.53 -34.04
N ILE A 16 -2.95 14.32 -33.54
CA ILE A 16 -2.20 13.78 -32.41
C ILE A 16 -0.94 13.11 -32.95
N ASP A 17 0.18 13.80 -32.88
CA ASP A 17 1.47 13.28 -33.35
C ASP A 17 2.10 12.28 -32.36
N LYS A 18 1.68 12.31 -31.09
CA LYS A 18 2.07 11.36 -30.03
C LYS A 18 0.92 11.17 -29.05
N VAL A 19 0.58 9.91 -28.78
CA VAL A 19 -0.30 9.54 -27.67
C VAL A 19 0.59 9.37 -26.44
N GLU A 20 0.67 10.39 -25.60
CA GLU A 20 1.27 10.25 -24.27
C GLU A 20 0.20 9.73 -23.32
N ASN A 21 0.36 8.50 -22.83
CA ASN A 21 -0.46 7.96 -21.75
C ASN A 21 -0.10 8.70 -20.45
N MET A 22 -0.59 9.93 -20.30
CA MET A 22 -0.58 10.63 -19.03
C MET A 22 -1.62 9.96 -18.13
N THR A 23 -1.19 9.01 -17.29
CA THR A 23 -1.98 8.58 -16.14
C THR A 23 -2.03 9.76 -15.17
N ASN A 24 -3.06 10.59 -15.33
CA ASN A 24 -3.35 11.67 -14.40
C ASN A 24 -3.96 11.05 -13.14
N THR A 25 -3.10 10.46 -12.30
CA THR A 25 -3.50 9.96 -10.99
C THR A 25 -3.65 11.15 -10.07
N ASP A 26 -4.89 11.55 -9.81
CA ASP A 26 -5.20 12.51 -8.75
C ASP A 26 -4.80 11.89 -7.40
N PRO A 27 -3.80 12.45 -6.70
CA PRO A 27 -3.36 11.93 -5.42
C PRO A 27 -4.47 11.99 -4.36
N GLU A 28 -5.42 12.92 -4.44
CA GLU A 28 -6.55 12.97 -3.51
C GLU A 28 -7.46 11.75 -3.67
N HIS A 29 -7.70 11.32 -4.92
CA HIS A 29 -8.46 10.10 -5.19
C HIS A 29 -7.76 8.85 -4.66
N LEU A 30 -6.43 8.80 -4.75
CA LEU A 30 -5.64 7.71 -4.16
C LEU A 30 -5.77 7.68 -2.64
N VAL A 31 -5.61 8.81 -1.97
CA VAL A 31 -5.72 8.92 -0.50
C VAL A 31 -7.11 8.50 -0.03
N LYS A 32 -8.18 9.02 -0.65
CA LYS A 32 -9.56 8.63 -0.34
C LYS A 32 -9.79 7.13 -0.51
N SER A 33 -9.23 6.54 -1.56
CA SER A 33 -9.33 5.10 -1.81
C SER A 33 -8.62 4.27 -0.75
N LEU A 34 -7.45 4.71 -0.29
CA LEU A 34 -6.69 4.06 0.78
C LEU A 34 -7.39 4.17 2.14
N GLU A 35 -8.00 5.32 2.45
CA GLU A 35 -8.77 5.51 3.68
C GLU A 35 -10.00 4.61 3.72
N ALA A 36 -10.76 4.56 2.62
CA ALA A 36 -11.91 3.66 2.50
C ALA A 36 -11.50 2.19 2.62
N PHE A 37 -10.39 1.80 1.99
CA PHE A 37 -9.86 0.44 2.12
C PHE A 37 -9.45 0.11 3.55
N ARG A 38 -8.74 1.01 4.24
CA ARG A 38 -8.35 0.83 5.64
C ARG A 38 -9.58 0.59 6.53
N GLN A 39 -10.61 1.40 6.35
CA GLN A 39 -11.83 1.30 7.14
C GLN A 39 -12.54 -0.04 6.90
N LEU A 40 -12.69 -0.44 5.62
CA LEU A 40 -13.27 -1.73 5.26
C LEU A 40 -12.53 -2.92 5.90
N VAL A 41 -11.19 -2.89 5.87
CA VAL A 41 -10.37 -3.96 6.47
C VAL A 41 -10.58 -4.02 7.97
N ASN A 42 -10.58 -2.87 8.65
CA ASN A 42 -10.83 -2.81 10.09
C ASN A 42 -12.22 -3.38 10.42
N ASP A 43 -13.27 -2.93 9.72
CA ASP A 43 -14.63 -3.40 9.97
C ASP A 43 -14.74 -4.92 9.78
N LYS A 44 -14.07 -5.46 8.74
CA LYS A 44 -14.07 -6.91 8.48
C LYS A 44 -13.29 -7.71 9.52
N LEU A 45 -12.17 -7.16 10.01
CA LEU A 45 -11.39 -7.81 11.05
C LEU A 45 -12.10 -7.75 12.40
N THR A 46 -12.71 -6.62 12.76
CA THR A 46 -13.54 -6.50 13.96
C THR A 46 -14.71 -7.48 13.90
N GLN A 47 -15.44 -7.51 12.78
CA GLN A 47 -16.51 -8.47 12.59
C GLN A 47 -16.01 -9.91 12.75
N LYS A 48 -14.85 -10.24 12.20
CA LYS A 48 -14.26 -11.57 12.35
C LYS A 48 -13.88 -11.89 13.81
N ILE A 49 -13.36 -10.91 14.55
CA ILE A 49 -13.07 -11.07 15.98
C ILE A 49 -14.35 -11.28 16.78
N ASP A 50 -15.43 -10.58 16.44
CA ASP A 50 -16.72 -10.74 17.11
C ASP A 50 -17.37 -12.10 16.76
N ASP A 51 -17.28 -12.52 15.50
CA ASP A 51 -17.82 -13.79 15.00
C ASP A 51 -17.02 -15.00 15.53
N ASP A 52 -15.69 -14.91 15.56
CA ASP A 52 -14.79 -15.93 16.14
C ASP A 52 -14.71 -15.78 17.68
N GLY A 53 -15.21 -14.68 18.23
CA GLY A 53 -15.19 -14.27 19.64
C GLY A 53 -16.14 -15.04 20.55
N ASN A 54 -16.66 -16.17 20.09
CA ASN A 54 -17.12 -17.24 20.96
C ASN A 54 -15.90 -18.05 21.46
N ILE A 55 -14.93 -17.32 22.02
CA ILE A 55 -13.76 -17.87 22.69
C ILE A 55 -14.25 -18.24 24.09
N GLU A 56 -14.45 -19.53 24.34
CA GLU A 56 -14.56 -20.05 25.70
C GLU A 56 -13.45 -19.40 26.54
N ASP A 57 -13.81 -18.84 27.71
CA ASP A 57 -12.87 -18.22 28.65
C ASP A 57 -11.69 -19.17 28.88
N TYR A 58 -10.61 -19.01 28.12
CA TYR A 58 -9.36 -19.69 28.38
C TYR A 58 -8.89 -19.10 29.70
N ASN A 59 -9.02 -19.86 30.78
CA ASN A 59 -8.30 -19.62 32.02
C ASN A 59 -6.82 -19.57 31.67
N ILE A 60 -6.31 -18.36 31.42
CA ILE A 60 -4.88 -18.10 31.32
C ILE A 60 -4.39 -18.16 32.77
N GLU A 61 -4.07 -19.38 33.23
CA GLU A 61 -3.18 -19.51 34.37
C GLU A 61 -1.84 -18.92 33.93
N ASP A 62 -1.47 -17.83 34.59
CA ASP A 62 -0.31 -17.00 34.33
C ASP A 62 0.96 -17.78 34.71
N GLU A 63 1.36 -18.74 33.87
CA GLU A 63 2.63 -19.44 34.03
C GLU A 63 3.74 -18.51 33.53
N LEU A 64 4.21 -17.65 34.43
CA LEU A 64 5.42 -16.85 34.29
C LEU A 64 6.64 -17.77 34.14
N THR A 65 6.83 -18.35 32.96
CA THR A 65 8.09 -19.00 32.60
C THR A 65 9.11 -17.91 32.28
N SER A 66 9.88 -17.53 33.30
CA SER A 66 11.16 -16.85 33.16
C SER A 66 12.10 -17.75 32.36
N SER A 67 12.25 -17.48 31.06
CA SER A 67 13.37 -17.99 30.26
C SER A 67 14.23 -16.80 29.83
N GLU A 68 15.38 -16.73 30.47
CA GLU A 68 16.48 -15.81 30.24
C GLU A 68 17.07 -15.97 28.82
N ASP A 69 17.67 -14.87 28.35
CA ASP A 69 18.64 -14.72 27.26
C ASP A 69 18.22 -15.01 25.80
N GLU A 70 18.16 -13.94 25.00
CA GLU A 70 18.97 -13.82 23.78
C GLU A 70 19.18 -12.33 23.43
N GLU A 71 20.44 -11.93 23.32
CA GLU A 71 20.91 -10.58 23.03
C GLU A 71 20.46 -10.09 21.64
N ARG A 72 19.79 -8.94 21.55
CA ARG A 72 19.57 -8.25 20.26
C ARG A 72 20.83 -7.46 19.88
N PRO A 73 21.47 -7.68 18.71
CA PRO A 73 22.48 -6.75 18.22
C PRO A 73 21.81 -5.44 17.80
N SER A 74 22.09 -4.37 18.56
CA SER A 74 21.67 -3.00 18.27
C SER A 74 22.51 -2.39 17.14
N ASN A 75 22.36 -2.89 15.91
CA ASN A 75 23.01 -2.27 14.75
C ASN A 75 22.06 -1.35 13.99
N CYS A 76 21.58 -0.31 14.68
CA CYS A 76 20.95 0.85 14.06
C CYS A 76 22.08 1.81 13.62
N GLY A 77 22.60 1.62 12.41
CA GLY A 77 23.68 2.44 11.86
C GLY A 77 23.30 3.93 11.79
N SER A 78 23.80 4.73 12.73
CA SER A 78 23.75 6.20 12.63
C SER A 78 24.73 6.69 11.54
N PRO A 79 24.36 7.67 10.69
CA PRO A 79 25.26 8.19 9.67
C PRO A 79 26.44 8.93 10.31
N LYS A 80 27.67 8.43 10.13
CA LYS A 80 28.89 9.16 10.51
C LYS A 80 29.00 10.44 9.68
N LYS A 81 28.81 11.61 10.33
CA LYS A 81 29.23 12.89 9.76
C LYS A 81 30.76 12.86 9.61
N ARG A 82 31.25 12.87 8.36
CA ARG A 82 32.68 13.13 8.06
C ARG A 82 32.94 14.60 8.42
N LYS A 83 33.78 14.84 9.43
CA LYS A 83 34.42 16.15 9.60
C LYS A 83 35.58 16.23 8.60
N THR A 84 35.51 17.22 7.72
CA THR A 84 36.67 17.79 7.00
C THR A 84 37.52 18.60 7.95
#